data_AF-F8MWY2-F1
#
_entry.id   AF-F8MWY2-F1
#
_cell.length_a   1.000
_cell.length_b   1.000
_cell.length_c   1.000
_cell.angle_alpha   90.00
_cell.angle_beta   90.00
_cell.angle_gamma   90.00
#
_symmetry.space_group_name_H-M   'P 1'
#
loop_
_entity.id
_entity.type
_entity.pdbx_description
1 polymer ?
#
loop_
_entity_poly.entity_id
_entity_poly.type
_entity_poly.pdbx_seq_one_letter_code
_entity_poly.pdbx_strand_id
1 'polypeptide(L)'
;MVSNLGMVAGLAMGGLLAEPVKAFPGLFGAEGACNWNESKEGVRWMVEYPFALPSVVNAMLIGVVAAVTTGWLRETMPEQDQAEDGTGYFPQRPYILLSNTSTILSFHRTEKPTLISSILSTLTTRTLPPLISSFLLTLHTSAFTFILPLHISTPSSPYSPLLSNSFHSLVPTLFRFTGGLSLSPLMISLYLSLFGLLGLLFRGFIYPRWQNRLSTVGLFELSLAIFPFVYLVTPYLSLFSWGHQDTTEGCAEIWKWIALGVVIGGQTLAMTMAVPSAEVLLAESASSEEGVQEKVQVVGNMVTSLASVVGPVVGGVAYAKGVREGVVGAAWWFYLAVVAIAAAGWCICFQGRVYEEPVDDEKR
;
A
#
# COMPACT_ATOMS: atom_id res chain seq x y z
N MET A 1 -12.48 -6.00 -2.01
CA MET A 1 -12.08 -6.78 -3.20
C MET A 1 -12.06 -5.93 -4.48
N VAL A 2 -13.07 -5.08 -4.71
CA VAL A 2 -13.16 -4.21 -5.91
C VAL A 2 -11.98 -3.23 -6.05
N SER A 3 -11.56 -2.56 -4.97
CA SER A 3 -10.44 -1.59 -4.98
C SER A 3 -9.09 -2.21 -5.43
N ASN A 4 -8.79 -3.44 -5.01
CA ASN A 4 -7.52 -4.09 -5.35
C ASN A 4 -7.48 -4.60 -6.80
N LEU A 5 -8.63 -4.99 -7.36
CA LEU A 5 -8.73 -5.38 -8.78
C LEU A 5 -8.47 -4.18 -9.70
N GLY A 6 -8.99 -3.01 -9.31
CA GLY A 6 -8.73 -1.75 -9.99
C GLY A 6 -7.25 -1.35 -9.98
N MET A 7 -6.55 -1.56 -8.85
CA MET A 7 -5.09 -1.32 -8.80
C MET A 7 -4.31 -2.26 -9.72
N VAL A 8 -4.61 -3.57 -9.72
CA VAL A 8 -3.91 -4.53 -10.59
C VAL A 8 -4.10 -4.20 -12.07
N ALA A 9 -5.35 -3.95 -12.47
CA ALA A 9 -5.69 -3.60 -13.85
C ALA A 9 -5.10 -2.24 -14.25
N GLY A 10 -5.20 -1.23 -13.37
CA GLY A 10 -4.67 0.11 -13.63
C GLY A 10 -3.14 0.13 -13.78
N LEU A 11 -2.43 -0.66 -12.97
CA LEU A 11 -0.96 -0.78 -13.06
C LEU A 11 -0.50 -1.56 -14.30
N ALA A 12 -1.24 -2.60 -14.68
CA ALA A 12 -0.97 -3.36 -15.91
C ALA A 12 -1.14 -2.47 -17.15
N MET A 13 -2.26 -1.74 -17.19
CA MET A 13 -2.55 -0.78 -18.24
C MET A 13 -1.51 0.35 -18.25
N GLY A 14 -1.14 0.93 -17.11
CA GLY A 14 -0.15 2.00 -17.03
C GLY A 14 1.21 1.61 -17.62
N GLY A 15 1.65 0.36 -17.43
CA GLY A 15 2.89 -0.14 -18.01
C GLY A 15 2.86 -0.38 -19.50
N LEU A 16 1.80 -1.02 -19.98
CA LEU A 16 1.57 -1.25 -21.42
C LEU A 16 1.51 0.08 -22.18
N LEU A 17 0.95 1.11 -21.55
CA LEU A 17 0.80 2.44 -22.14
C LEU A 17 2.05 3.31 -22.02
N ALA A 18 3.06 2.94 -21.23
CA ALA A 18 4.31 3.70 -21.09
C ALA A 18 5.23 3.59 -22.32
N GLU A 19 5.06 2.54 -23.13
CA GLU A 19 5.70 2.40 -24.44
C GLU A 19 4.64 2.03 -25.51
N PRO A 20 3.69 2.93 -25.82
CA PRO A 20 2.48 2.58 -26.55
C PRO A 20 2.75 2.11 -27.99
N VAL A 21 3.80 2.65 -28.62
CA VAL A 21 4.24 2.31 -29.98
C VAL A 21 4.83 0.89 -30.05
N LYS A 22 5.53 0.46 -28.99
CA LYS A 22 6.09 -0.91 -28.90
C LYS A 22 5.05 -1.92 -28.44
N ALA A 23 4.17 -1.53 -27.52
CA ALA A 23 3.15 -2.40 -26.94
C ALA A 23 1.97 -2.66 -27.89
N PHE A 24 1.54 -1.66 -28.67
CA PHE A 24 0.43 -1.76 -29.63
C PHE A 24 0.81 -1.19 -31.00
N PRO A 25 1.70 -1.87 -31.76
CA PRO A 25 2.16 -1.37 -33.06
C PRO A 25 1.02 -1.22 -34.08
N GLY A 26 -0.01 -2.06 -34.01
CA GLY A 26 -1.20 -1.96 -34.88
C GLY A 26 -2.17 -0.81 -34.55
N LEU A 27 -2.06 -0.19 -33.37
CA LEU A 27 -2.91 0.94 -32.99
C LEU A 27 -2.14 2.27 -33.03
N PHE A 28 -0.90 2.29 -32.55
CA PHE A 28 -0.09 3.51 -32.38
C PHE A 28 1.22 3.53 -33.19
N GLY A 29 1.55 2.45 -33.90
CA GLY A 29 2.74 2.35 -34.75
C GLY A 29 2.58 3.05 -36.09
N ALA A 30 3.59 2.89 -36.96
CA ALA A 30 3.67 3.59 -38.25
C ALA A 30 2.45 3.33 -39.16
N GLU A 31 1.93 2.10 -39.17
CA GLU A 31 0.72 1.70 -39.90
C GLU A 31 -0.53 1.60 -38.98
N GLY A 32 -0.46 2.20 -37.78
CA GLY A 32 -1.49 2.06 -36.76
C GLY A 32 -2.75 2.89 -37.04
N ALA A 33 -3.91 2.37 -36.62
CA ALA A 33 -5.22 3.01 -36.84
C ALA A 33 -5.35 4.44 -36.27
N CYS A 34 -4.58 4.80 -35.24
CA CYS A 34 -4.59 6.12 -34.63
C CYS A 34 -3.51 7.07 -35.20
N ASN A 35 -2.71 6.64 -36.19
CA ASN A 35 -1.69 7.46 -36.85
C ASN A 35 -2.29 8.29 -38.00
N TRP A 36 -3.17 9.24 -37.66
CA TRP A 36 -3.81 10.12 -38.65
C TRP A 36 -2.84 11.05 -39.41
N ASN A 37 -1.60 11.20 -38.94
CA ASN A 37 -0.58 12.06 -39.55
C ASN A 37 0.49 11.29 -40.35
N GLU A 38 0.32 9.98 -40.59
CA GLU A 38 1.21 9.12 -41.40
C GLU A 38 2.72 9.27 -41.06
N SER A 39 3.03 9.39 -39.78
CA SER A 39 4.41 9.49 -39.30
C SER A 39 5.11 8.12 -39.35
N LYS A 40 6.33 8.07 -39.88
CA LYS A 40 7.13 6.83 -40.05
C LYS A 40 7.48 6.11 -38.75
N GLU A 41 7.37 6.80 -37.61
CA GLU A 41 7.72 6.26 -36.28
C GLU A 41 6.47 5.99 -35.41
N GLY A 42 5.26 6.25 -35.92
CA GLY A 42 4.00 6.17 -35.17
C GLY A 42 3.46 7.53 -34.73
N VAL A 43 2.45 7.54 -33.84
CA VAL A 43 1.75 8.77 -33.44
C VAL A 43 2.72 9.79 -32.81
N ARG A 44 2.89 10.94 -33.48
CA ARG A 44 3.98 11.91 -33.23
C ARG A 44 4.11 12.36 -31.76
N TRP A 45 3.01 12.68 -31.10
CA TRP A 45 3.05 13.10 -29.69
C TRP A 45 3.31 11.95 -28.72
N MET A 46 3.01 10.70 -29.09
CA MET A 46 3.27 9.52 -28.26
C MET A 46 4.72 9.05 -28.36
N VAL A 47 5.38 9.32 -29.50
CA VAL A 47 6.82 9.13 -29.69
C VAL A 47 7.60 10.20 -28.91
N GLU A 48 7.14 11.45 -28.97
CA GLU A 48 7.79 12.58 -28.30
C GLU A 48 7.55 12.57 -26.77
N TYR A 49 6.38 12.11 -26.33
CA TYR A 49 6.01 12.00 -24.90
C TYR A 49 5.50 10.59 -24.54
N PRO A 50 6.40 9.61 -24.37
CA PRO A 50 6.03 8.21 -24.09
C PRO A 50 5.21 8.03 -22.80
N PHE A 51 5.44 8.86 -21.79
CA PHE A 51 4.73 8.81 -20.51
C PHE A 51 3.44 9.64 -20.45
N ALA A 52 3.08 10.37 -21.50
CA ALA A 52 1.85 11.17 -21.51
C ALA A 52 0.60 10.29 -21.63
N LEU A 53 0.67 9.21 -22.39
CA LEU A 53 -0.49 8.37 -22.71
C LEU A 53 -1.12 7.68 -21.47
N PRO A 54 -0.36 7.08 -20.53
CA PRO A 54 -0.90 6.58 -19.28
C PRO A 54 -1.65 7.67 -18.48
N SER A 55 -1.12 8.90 -18.47
CA SER A 55 -1.72 10.02 -17.72
C SER A 55 -3.03 10.51 -18.34
N VAL A 56 -3.12 10.55 -19.67
CA VAL A 56 -4.34 10.93 -20.40
C VAL A 56 -5.44 9.90 -20.20
N VAL A 57 -5.12 8.61 -20.29
CA VAL A 57 -6.08 7.52 -20.04
C VAL A 57 -6.58 7.57 -18.59
N ASN A 58 -5.69 7.80 -17.62
CA ASN A 58 -6.08 7.96 -16.22
C ASN A 58 -7.02 9.16 -16.02
N ALA A 59 -6.72 10.31 -16.64
CA ALA A 59 -7.59 11.49 -16.58
C ALA A 59 -8.97 11.24 -17.19
N MET A 60 -9.04 10.53 -18.32
CA MET A 60 -10.32 10.14 -18.93
C MET A 60 -11.13 9.22 -18.03
N LEU A 61 -10.50 8.21 -17.42
CA LEU A 61 -11.17 7.31 -16.48
C LEU A 61 -11.73 8.06 -15.27
N ILE A 62 -10.93 8.95 -14.66
CA ILE A 62 -11.39 9.78 -13.56
C ILE A 62 -12.54 10.68 -13.99
N GLY A 63 -12.48 11.26 -15.20
CA GLY A 63 -13.57 12.06 -15.78
C GLY A 63 -14.87 11.28 -15.96
N VAL A 64 -14.78 10.03 -16.44
CA VAL A 64 -15.94 9.13 -16.57
C VAL A 64 -16.52 8.80 -15.19
N VAL A 65 -15.66 8.45 -14.22
CA VAL A 65 -16.10 8.18 -12.84
C VAL A 65 -16.78 9.40 -12.24
N ALA A 66 -16.21 10.59 -12.41
CA ALA A 66 -16.81 11.84 -11.96
C ALA A 66 -18.18 12.05 -12.62
N ALA A 67 -18.29 11.92 -13.94
CA ALA A 67 -19.55 12.09 -14.67
C ALA A 67 -20.62 11.08 -14.24
N VAL A 68 -20.25 9.81 -14.02
CA VAL A 68 -21.17 8.78 -13.51
C VAL A 68 -21.58 9.08 -12.08
N THR A 69 -20.66 9.53 -11.23
CA THR A 69 -20.97 9.86 -9.84
C THR A 69 -21.89 11.07 -9.76
N THR A 70 -21.65 12.13 -10.53
CA THR A 70 -22.52 13.31 -10.56
C THR A 70 -23.85 13.07 -11.28
N GLY A 71 -23.88 12.20 -12.28
CA GLY A 71 -25.07 11.99 -13.12
C GLY A 71 -25.99 10.84 -12.67
N TRP A 72 -25.43 9.79 -12.06
CA TRP A 72 -26.16 8.55 -11.75
C TRP A 72 -26.26 8.23 -10.25
N LEU A 73 -25.30 8.64 -9.42
CA LEU A 73 -25.48 8.53 -7.98
C LEU A 73 -26.35 9.68 -7.48
N ARG A 74 -27.64 9.43 -7.36
CA ARG A 74 -28.51 10.28 -6.54
C ARG A 74 -27.99 10.25 -5.10
N GLU A 75 -27.81 11.42 -4.50
CA GLU A 75 -27.58 11.54 -3.07
C GLU A 75 -28.67 10.75 -2.34
N THR A 76 -28.27 9.70 -1.62
CA THR A 76 -29.19 8.83 -0.88
C THR A 76 -29.52 9.37 0.51
N MET A 77 -28.95 10.52 0.89
CA MET A 77 -29.33 11.22 2.11
C MET A 77 -30.44 12.21 1.78
N PRO A 78 -31.65 12.06 2.36
CA PRO A 78 -32.67 13.09 2.23
C PRO A 78 -32.15 14.38 2.86
N GLU A 79 -32.11 15.43 2.06
CA GLU A 79 -31.90 16.80 2.50
C GLU A 79 -33.08 17.17 3.40
N GLN A 80 -32.85 17.19 4.71
CA GLN A 80 -33.87 17.61 5.67
C GLN A 80 -33.95 19.13 5.66
N ASP A 81 -34.71 19.65 4.70
CA ASP A 81 -35.14 21.04 4.68
C ASP A 81 -35.90 21.37 5.97
N GLN A 82 -35.43 22.40 6.66
CA GLN A 82 -36.18 23.01 7.75
C GLN A 82 -37.36 23.78 7.16
N ALA A 83 -38.58 23.29 7.39
CA ALA A 83 -39.79 24.09 7.32
C ALA A 83 -40.83 23.60 8.34
N GLU A 84 -41.09 24.50 9.29
CA GLU A 84 -42.21 24.70 10.21
C GLU A 84 -43.38 23.69 10.32
N ASP A 85 -43.69 23.42 11.60
CA ASP A 85 -45.00 23.35 12.25
C ASP A 85 -46.10 22.36 11.81
N GLY A 86 -46.60 21.63 12.82
CA GLY A 86 -48.04 21.33 12.92
C GLY A 86 -48.44 19.86 12.81
N THR A 87 -48.49 19.19 13.95
CA THR A 87 -49.51 18.18 14.36
C THR A 87 -50.09 17.21 13.31
N GLY A 88 -49.83 15.91 13.47
CA GLY A 88 -50.66 14.87 12.83
C GLY A 88 -50.21 13.43 13.11
N TYR A 89 -50.98 12.70 13.91
CA TYR A 89 -50.88 11.25 14.12
C TYR A 89 -51.09 10.47 12.81
N PHE A 90 -50.19 9.53 12.46
CA PHE A 90 -50.49 8.37 11.59
C PHE A 90 -49.69 7.12 12.05
N PRO A 91 -50.26 5.89 11.94
CA PRO A 91 -49.81 4.71 12.69
C PRO A 91 -48.77 3.85 11.95
N GLN A 92 -48.07 3.04 12.75
CA GLN A 92 -46.93 2.17 12.44
C GLN A 92 -47.20 1.08 11.38
N ARG A 93 -46.23 0.87 10.48
CA ARG A 93 -45.94 -0.41 9.81
C ARG A 93 -44.44 -0.75 9.93
N PRO A 94 -44.06 -2.04 10.01
CA PRO A 94 -42.78 -2.45 10.54
C PRO A 94 -41.72 -2.51 9.43
N TYR A 95 -40.71 -1.66 9.53
CA TYR A 95 -39.42 -1.88 8.88
C TYR A 95 -38.41 -2.33 9.93
N ILE A 96 -37.57 -3.26 9.52
CA ILE A 96 -36.48 -3.91 10.25
C ILE A 96 -35.76 -2.88 11.13
N LEU A 97 -35.73 -3.17 12.43
CA LEU A 97 -35.25 -2.31 13.51
C LEU A 97 -33.81 -1.81 13.28
N LEU A 98 -33.69 -0.64 12.67
CA LEU A 98 -32.69 0.37 13.02
C LEU A 98 -33.10 0.97 14.37
N SER A 99 -33.00 0.17 15.46
CA SER A 99 -33.48 0.59 16.78
C SER A 99 -32.62 1.66 17.44
N ASN A 100 -31.44 1.98 16.89
CA ASN A 100 -30.47 2.85 17.57
C ASN A 100 -30.25 4.18 16.85
N THR A 101 -31.08 4.52 15.86
CA THR A 101 -31.01 5.85 15.23
C THR A 101 -31.56 6.95 16.15
N SER A 102 -32.45 6.63 17.09
CA SER A 102 -32.93 7.57 18.12
C SER A 102 -31.87 7.89 19.17
N THR A 103 -30.96 6.96 19.47
CA THR A 103 -29.78 7.21 20.33
C THR A 103 -28.74 8.07 19.61
N ILE A 104 -28.55 7.85 18.30
CA ILE A 104 -27.69 8.69 17.45
C ILE A 104 -28.29 10.10 17.29
N LEU A 105 -29.61 10.21 17.19
CA LEU A 105 -30.34 11.49 17.07
C LEU A 105 -30.44 12.27 18.39
N SER A 106 -30.46 11.61 19.55
CA SER A 106 -30.39 12.31 20.85
C SER A 106 -28.98 12.81 21.17
N PHE A 107 -27.95 12.19 20.57
CA PHE A 107 -26.57 12.67 20.66
C PHE A 107 -26.35 14.01 19.94
N HIS A 108 -27.23 14.40 19.01
CA HIS A 108 -27.12 15.64 18.24
C HIS A 108 -27.88 16.84 18.82
N ARG A 109 -28.19 16.80 20.12
CA ARG A 109 -28.56 17.98 20.91
C ARG A 109 -27.67 18.14 22.14
N THR A 110 -26.36 18.09 21.95
CA THR A 110 -25.41 18.66 22.89
C THR A 110 -24.39 19.48 22.11
N GLU A 111 -24.01 20.62 22.69
CA GLU A 111 -23.17 21.70 22.16
C GLU A 111 -22.04 21.22 21.24
N LYS A 112 -21.79 21.91 20.11
CA LYS A 112 -20.64 21.65 19.22
C LYS A 112 -19.34 21.56 20.06
N PRO A 113 -18.77 20.37 20.29
CA PRO A 113 -17.38 20.31 20.72
C PRO A 113 -16.55 20.74 19.50
N THR A 114 -15.46 21.46 19.72
CA THR A 114 -14.50 21.71 18.64
C THR A 114 -14.07 20.35 18.07
N LEU A 115 -14.05 20.20 16.74
CA LEU A 115 -13.70 18.95 16.04
C LEU A 115 -12.40 18.31 16.59
N ILE A 116 -11.47 19.17 17.02
CA ILE A 116 -10.21 18.83 17.69
C ILE A 116 -10.42 18.17 19.05
N SER A 117 -11.34 18.67 19.89
CA SER A 117 -11.66 18.08 21.19
C SER A 117 -12.26 16.67 21.05
N SER A 118 -13.03 16.43 19.98
CA SER A 118 -13.63 15.12 19.70
C SER A 118 -12.57 14.10 19.25
N ILE A 119 -11.57 14.54 18.47
CA ILE A 119 -10.41 13.72 18.09
C ILE A 119 -9.50 13.45 19.29
N LEU A 120 -9.25 14.46 20.13
CA LEU A 120 -8.43 14.28 21.32
C LEU A 120 -9.11 13.37 22.35
N SER A 121 -10.45 13.39 22.43
CA SER A 121 -11.20 12.49 23.31
C SER A 121 -11.15 11.02 22.90
N THR A 122 -10.81 10.71 21.63
CA THR A 122 -10.63 9.32 21.19
C THR A 122 -9.19 8.81 21.36
N LEU A 123 -8.25 9.69 21.71
CA LEU A 123 -6.86 9.36 22.07
C LEU A 123 -6.79 8.97 23.55
N THR A 124 -7.20 7.74 23.83
CA THR A 124 -7.15 7.13 25.16
C THR A 124 -5.92 6.23 25.28
N THR A 125 -5.49 5.92 26.51
CA THR A 125 -4.39 4.97 26.77
C THR A 125 -4.58 3.60 26.13
N ARG A 126 -5.84 3.18 25.87
CA ARG A 126 -6.19 1.92 25.19
C ARG A 126 -6.09 2.00 23.66
N THR A 127 -6.46 3.13 23.05
CA THR A 127 -6.47 3.30 21.59
C THR A 127 -5.12 3.78 21.04
N LEU A 128 -4.29 4.41 21.89
CA LEU A 128 -2.98 4.93 21.49
C LEU A 128 -2.01 3.84 20.97
N PRO A 129 -1.84 2.67 21.64
CA PRO A 129 -0.92 1.64 21.16
C PRO A 129 -1.25 1.08 19.76
N PRO A 130 -2.48 0.62 19.44
CA PRO A 130 -2.81 0.11 18.11
C PRO A 130 -2.80 1.22 17.03
N LEU A 131 -3.06 2.47 17.41
CA LEU A 131 -2.96 3.62 16.51
C LEU A 131 -1.50 3.91 16.10
N ILE A 132 -0.57 3.84 17.05
CA ILE A 132 0.87 3.95 16.78
C ILE A 132 1.37 2.75 15.96
N SER A 133 0.93 1.53 16.28
CA SER A 133 1.25 0.34 15.47
C SER A 133 0.76 0.49 14.03
N SER A 134 -0.46 1.00 13.82
CA SER A 134 -1.01 1.28 12.49
C SER A 134 -0.21 2.36 11.75
N PHE A 135 0.18 3.43 12.45
CA PHE A 135 1.06 4.47 11.90
C PHE A 135 2.39 3.88 11.42
N LEU A 136 3.10 3.18 12.31
CA LEU A 136 4.41 2.60 12.00
C LEU A 136 4.28 1.56 10.88
N LEU A 137 3.22 0.74 10.90
CA LEU A 137 2.92 -0.22 9.84
C LEU A 137 2.79 0.47 8.48
N THR A 138 1.91 1.46 8.38
CA THR A 138 1.71 2.18 7.12
C THR A 138 2.97 2.95 6.70
N LEU A 139 3.77 3.45 7.64
CA LEU A 139 5.00 4.19 7.37
C LEU A 139 6.03 3.35 6.58
N HIS A 140 6.40 2.16 7.09
CA HIS A 140 7.39 1.31 6.42
C HIS A 140 6.83 0.61 5.18
N THR A 141 5.56 0.20 5.19
CA THR A 141 4.95 -0.48 4.03
C THR A 141 4.74 0.47 2.84
N SER A 142 4.33 1.73 3.08
CA SER A 142 4.22 2.75 2.02
C SER A 142 5.60 3.19 1.50
N ALA A 143 6.58 3.33 2.39
CA ALA A 143 7.95 3.58 1.98
C ALA A 143 8.50 2.46 1.10
N PHE A 144 8.25 1.20 1.46
CA PHE A 144 8.66 0.05 0.66
C PHE A 144 8.02 0.04 -0.73
N THR A 145 6.70 0.25 -0.83
CA THR A 145 5.99 0.22 -2.13
C THR A 145 6.47 1.31 -3.07
N PHE A 146 7.03 2.40 -2.53
CA PHE A 146 7.69 3.45 -3.30
C PHE A 146 9.17 3.16 -3.63
N ILE A 147 9.95 2.75 -2.64
CA ILE A 147 11.40 2.52 -2.80
C ILE A 147 11.67 1.32 -3.70
N LEU A 148 10.87 0.25 -3.64
CA LEU A 148 11.15 -0.97 -4.41
C LEU A 148 11.09 -0.75 -5.94
N PRO A 149 10.04 -0.13 -6.53
CA PRO A 149 10.05 0.23 -7.95
C PRO A 149 11.20 1.17 -8.33
N LEU A 150 11.55 2.13 -7.46
CA LEU A 150 12.72 3.00 -7.67
C LEU A 150 14.02 2.20 -7.69
N HIS A 151 14.15 1.21 -6.81
CA HIS A 151 15.32 0.34 -6.78
C HIS A 151 15.42 -0.54 -8.03
N ILE A 152 14.28 -1.04 -8.49
CA ILE A 152 14.20 -1.82 -9.72
C ILE A 152 14.58 -0.97 -10.95
N SER A 153 14.22 0.32 -10.97
CA SER A 153 14.52 1.21 -12.10
C SER A 153 15.92 1.80 -12.07
N THR A 154 16.54 1.96 -10.90
CA THR A 154 17.89 2.54 -10.81
C THR A 154 18.91 1.74 -11.62
N PRO A 155 19.85 2.42 -12.31
CA PRO A 155 20.82 1.76 -13.17
C PRO A 155 21.65 0.76 -12.36
N SER A 156 21.93 -0.39 -12.97
CA SER A 156 22.76 -1.44 -12.40
C SER A 156 24.22 -1.01 -12.41
N SER A 157 24.97 -1.44 -11.39
CA SER A 157 26.41 -1.20 -11.34
C SER A 157 27.12 -2.14 -12.30
N PRO A 158 28.11 -1.66 -13.09
CA PRO A 158 28.90 -2.51 -13.98
C PRO A 158 29.81 -3.53 -13.26
N TYR A 159 29.88 -3.49 -11.93
CA TYR A 159 30.70 -4.39 -11.12
C TYR A 159 29.82 -5.32 -10.29
N SER A 160 29.51 -6.51 -10.81
CA SER A 160 28.95 -7.62 -10.04
C SER A 160 30.08 -8.43 -9.40
N PRO A 161 30.31 -8.34 -8.08
CA PRO A 161 31.43 -9.01 -7.41
C PRO A 161 31.28 -10.54 -7.33
N LEU A 162 30.09 -11.09 -7.57
CA LEU A 162 29.86 -12.55 -7.58
C LEU A 162 30.39 -13.25 -8.84
N LEU A 163 30.75 -12.50 -9.89
CA LEU A 163 31.22 -13.05 -11.17
C LEU A 163 32.61 -12.56 -11.60
N SER A 164 33.24 -11.65 -10.85
CA SER A 164 34.58 -11.15 -11.18
C SER A 164 35.66 -11.97 -10.48
N ASN A 165 36.37 -12.81 -11.24
CA ASN A 165 37.52 -13.63 -10.79
C ASN A 165 38.77 -12.82 -10.42
N SER A 166 38.66 -11.50 -10.18
CA SER A 166 39.82 -10.63 -9.93
C SER A 166 40.00 -10.40 -8.43
N PHE A 167 40.86 -11.20 -7.82
CA PHE A 167 41.23 -11.22 -6.39
C PHE A 167 41.91 -9.93 -5.84
N HIS A 168 41.92 -8.81 -6.58
CA HIS A 168 42.80 -7.68 -6.28
C HIS A 168 42.12 -6.43 -5.67
N SER A 169 40.88 -6.52 -5.21
CA SER A 169 40.23 -5.43 -4.45
C SER A 169 39.25 -5.96 -3.40
N LEU A 170 39.80 -6.55 -2.33
CA LEU A 170 39.04 -6.90 -1.13
C LEU A 170 38.88 -5.68 -0.21
N VAL A 171 37.74 -4.99 -0.31
CA VAL A 171 37.12 -4.19 0.79
C VAL A 171 35.59 -4.34 0.62
N PRO A 172 34.81 -4.65 1.68
CA PRO A 172 33.79 -5.70 1.65
C PRO A 172 32.53 -5.36 0.85
N THR A 173 32.19 -6.28 -0.04
CA THR A 173 31.06 -6.32 -0.99
C THR A 173 29.70 -6.63 -0.35
N LEU A 174 29.63 -6.79 0.98
CA LEU A 174 28.39 -7.06 1.72
C LEU A 174 27.59 -5.79 2.07
N PHE A 175 28.24 -4.63 2.15
CA PHE A 175 27.60 -3.38 2.60
C PHE A 175 27.64 -2.25 1.56
N ARG A 176 28.25 -2.48 0.39
CA ARG A 176 28.42 -1.46 -0.65
C ARG A 176 27.73 -1.88 -1.96
N PHE A 177 26.44 -1.57 -2.06
CA PHE A 177 25.65 -1.77 -3.27
C PHE A 177 25.65 -0.48 -4.10
N THR A 178 26.20 -0.55 -5.30
CA THR A 178 26.48 0.62 -6.14
C THR A 178 25.41 0.88 -7.21
N GLY A 179 24.30 0.13 -7.23
CA GLY A 179 23.22 0.31 -8.21
C GLY A 179 21.94 -0.49 -7.94
N GLY A 180 20.98 -0.34 -8.84
CA GLY A 180 19.70 -1.06 -8.86
C GLY A 180 19.63 -2.16 -9.91
N LEU A 181 18.41 -2.54 -10.33
CA LEU A 181 18.19 -3.66 -11.26
C LEU A 181 18.10 -3.23 -12.75
N SER A 182 18.03 -1.92 -13.05
CA SER A 182 17.91 -1.38 -14.42
C SER A 182 16.80 -2.00 -15.29
N LEU A 183 15.68 -2.43 -14.70
CA LEU A 183 14.60 -3.02 -15.49
C LEU A 183 13.79 -1.97 -16.26
N SER A 184 13.33 -2.35 -17.45
CA SER A 184 12.46 -1.51 -18.29
C SER A 184 11.16 -1.14 -17.55
N PRO A 185 10.58 0.07 -17.77
CA PRO A 185 9.29 0.47 -17.21
C PRO A 185 8.17 -0.56 -17.39
N LEU A 186 8.13 -1.25 -18.53
CA LEU A 186 7.15 -2.32 -18.79
C LEU A 186 7.28 -3.48 -17.79
N MET A 187 8.52 -3.88 -17.45
CA MET A 187 8.77 -4.96 -16.50
C MET A 187 8.42 -4.55 -15.08
N ILE A 188 8.65 -3.28 -14.71
CA ILE A 188 8.25 -2.72 -13.42
C ILE A 188 6.72 -2.82 -13.25
N SER A 189 5.97 -2.50 -14.30
CA SER A 189 4.51 -2.58 -14.27
C SER A 189 4.00 -4.01 -14.24
N LEU A 190 4.57 -4.93 -15.03
CA LEU A 190 4.24 -6.36 -14.96
C LEU A 190 4.49 -6.92 -13.56
N TYR A 191 5.62 -6.53 -12.95
CA TYR A 191 5.94 -6.83 -11.56
C TYR A 191 4.86 -6.29 -10.60
N LEU A 192 4.49 -5.02 -10.71
CA LEU A 192 3.55 -4.39 -9.79
C LEU A 192 2.11 -4.95 -9.94
N SER A 193 1.75 -5.38 -11.14
CA SER A 193 0.52 -6.14 -11.41
C SER A 193 0.56 -7.53 -10.77
N LEU A 194 1.69 -8.24 -10.88
CA LEU A 194 1.87 -9.53 -10.22
C LEU A 194 1.81 -9.38 -8.69
N PHE A 195 2.42 -8.34 -8.13
CA PHE A 195 2.34 -7.99 -6.71
C PHE A 195 0.88 -7.85 -6.23
N GLY A 196 0.06 -7.08 -6.96
CA GLY A 196 -1.35 -6.91 -6.60
C GLY A 196 -2.19 -8.18 -6.81
N LEU A 197 -1.91 -8.97 -7.85
CA LEU A 197 -2.58 -10.25 -8.09
C LEU A 197 -2.26 -11.26 -6.98
N LEU A 198 -0.98 -11.37 -6.61
CA LEU A 198 -0.53 -12.24 -5.53
C LEU A 198 -1.16 -11.82 -4.19
N GLY A 199 -1.31 -10.51 -3.96
CA GLY A 199 -2.00 -9.98 -2.78
C GLY A 199 -3.47 -10.36 -2.73
N LEU A 200 -4.15 -10.37 -3.87
CA LEU A 200 -5.53 -10.85 -3.96
C LEU A 200 -5.63 -12.35 -3.65
N LEU A 201 -4.72 -13.16 -4.20
CA LEU A 201 -4.67 -14.60 -3.93
C LEU A 201 -4.43 -14.89 -2.44
N PHE A 202 -3.46 -14.19 -1.83
CA PHE A 202 -3.15 -14.34 -0.41
C PHE A 202 -4.32 -13.91 0.48
N ARG A 203 -5.00 -12.81 0.16
CA ARG A 203 -6.18 -12.36 0.91
C ARG A 203 -7.36 -13.33 0.78
N GLY A 204 -7.55 -13.96 -0.38
CA GLY A 204 -8.63 -14.92 -0.60
C GLY A 204 -8.37 -16.30 0.03
N PHE A 205 -7.15 -16.82 -0.07
CA PHE A 205 -6.85 -18.21 0.30
C PHE A 205 -6.10 -18.37 1.62
N ILE A 206 -5.15 -17.48 1.92
CA ILE A 206 -4.22 -17.61 3.04
C ILE A 206 -4.78 -16.91 4.27
N TYR A 207 -5.19 -15.65 4.12
CA TYR A 207 -5.70 -14.85 5.24
C TYR A 207 -6.81 -15.55 6.05
N PRO A 208 -7.94 -16.02 5.45
CA PRO A 208 -8.99 -16.68 6.23
C PRO A 208 -8.54 -18.01 6.85
N ARG A 209 -7.63 -18.75 6.19
CA ARG A 209 -7.13 -20.03 6.73
C ARG A 209 -6.23 -19.81 7.94
N TRP A 210 -5.40 -18.79 7.92
CA TRP A 210 -4.47 -18.47 8.98
C TRP A 210 -5.18 -17.77 10.15
N GLN A 211 -6.13 -16.87 9.85
CA GLN A 211 -6.97 -16.23 10.85
C GLN A 211 -7.81 -17.24 11.66
N ASN A 212 -8.21 -18.37 11.05
CA ASN A 212 -8.93 -19.43 11.77
C ASN A 212 -8.03 -20.28 12.68
N ARG A 213 -6.70 -20.19 12.54
CA ARG A 213 -5.74 -20.99 13.32
C ARG A 213 -4.93 -20.15 14.31
N LEU A 214 -4.69 -18.89 13.99
CA LEU A 214 -3.93 -17.93 14.78
C LEU A 214 -4.88 -16.85 15.28
N SER A 215 -4.67 -16.37 16.51
CA SER A 215 -5.33 -15.15 17.00
C SER A 215 -4.99 -13.96 16.10
N THR A 216 -5.87 -12.95 16.03
CA THR A 216 -5.62 -11.68 15.33
C THR A 216 -4.29 -11.05 15.74
N VAL A 217 -3.96 -11.10 17.04
CA VAL A 217 -2.68 -10.60 17.58
C VAL A 217 -1.51 -11.44 17.06
N GLY A 218 -1.63 -12.77 17.07
CA GLY A 218 -0.57 -13.66 16.59
C GLY A 218 -0.31 -13.52 15.09
N LEU A 219 -1.35 -13.30 14.29
CA LEU A 219 -1.21 -13.04 12.86
C LEU A 219 -0.53 -11.68 12.61
N PHE A 220 -0.85 -10.68 13.42
CA PHE A 220 -0.22 -9.36 13.39
C PHE A 220 1.27 -9.43 13.76
N GLU A 221 1.62 -10.08 14.87
CA GLU A 221 3.01 -10.27 15.30
C GLU A 221 3.84 -11.06 14.28
N LEU A 222 3.26 -12.13 13.72
CA LEU A 222 3.91 -12.90 12.66
C LEU A 222 4.20 -12.04 11.43
N SER A 223 3.25 -11.18 11.04
CA SER A 223 3.45 -10.26 9.91
C SER A 223 4.55 -9.23 10.20
N LEU A 224 4.61 -8.70 11.42
CA LEU A 224 5.65 -7.77 11.86
C LEU A 224 7.04 -8.42 11.92
N ALA A 225 7.13 -9.72 12.18
CA ALA A 225 8.38 -10.46 12.15
C ALA A 225 8.91 -10.70 10.71
N ILE A 226 8.01 -10.78 9.72
CA ILE A 226 8.39 -11.03 8.32
C ILE A 226 9.00 -9.76 7.66
N PHE A 227 8.49 -8.56 7.98
CA PHE A 227 8.95 -7.32 7.32
C PHE A 227 10.47 -7.06 7.45
N PRO A 228 11.09 -7.12 8.65
CA PRO A 228 12.54 -6.93 8.78
C PRO A 228 13.35 -7.91 7.94
N PHE A 229 12.91 -9.17 7.85
CA PHE A 229 13.59 -10.18 7.03
C PHE A 229 13.54 -9.83 5.55
N VAL A 230 12.37 -9.44 5.04
CA VAL A 230 12.21 -8.97 3.65
C VAL A 230 13.13 -7.78 3.38
N TYR A 231 13.20 -6.81 4.30
CA TYR A 231 14.01 -5.60 4.14
C TYR A 231 15.50 -5.85 4.19
N LEU A 232 15.94 -6.83 5.00
CA LEU A 232 17.32 -7.28 5.01
C LEU A 232 17.73 -7.91 3.67
N VAL A 233 16.86 -8.76 3.11
CA VAL A 233 17.14 -9.51 1.86
C VAL A 233 17.06 -8.62 0.61
N THR A 234 16.17 -7.61 0.59
CA THR A 234 15.89 -6.79 -0.60
C THR A 234 17.13 -6.17 -1.28
N PRO A 235 18.09 -5.51 -0.59
CA PRO A 235 19.24 -4.91 -1.26
C PRO A 235 20.18 -5.93 -1.91
N TYR A 236 20.17 -7.20 -1.47
CA TYR A 236 20.95 -8.27 -2.09
C TYR A 236 20.43 -8.64 -3.48
N LEU A 237 19.22 -8.20 -3.88
CA LEU A 237 18.73 -8.34 -5.26
C LEU A 237 19.64 -7.63 -6.27
N SER A 238 20.34 -6.57 -5.85
CA SER A 238 21.30 -5.84 -6.68
C SER A 238 22.60 -6.61 -6.98
N LEU A 239 22.87 -7.72 -6.29
CA LEU A 239 24.02 -8.58 -6.56
C LEU A 239 23.84 -9.47 -7.79
N PHE A 240 22.59 -9.68 -8.22
CA PHE A 240 22.31 -10.42 -9.44
C PHE A 240 22.53 -9.51 -10.66
N SER A 241 23.04 -10.07 -11.75
CA SER A 241 23.08 -9.36 -13.03
C SER A 241 21.70 -9.40 -13.70
N TRP A 242 21.15 -8.23 -14.01
CA TRP A 242 19.83 -8.04 -14.60
C TRP A 242 19.89 -7.52 -16.05
N GLY A 243 21.10 -7.38 -16.61
CA GLY A 243 21.32 -6.87 -17.96
C GLY A 243 20.77 -7.79 -19.06
N HIS A 244 20.20 -7.20 -20.11
CA HIS A 244 19.60 -7.91 -21.25
C HIS A 244 20.62 -8.63 -22.15
N GLN A 245 21.92 -8.51 -21.85
CA GLN A 245 23.03 -8.98 -22.68
C GLN A 245 23.80 -10.14 -22.05
N ASP A 246 23.35 -10.69 -20.92
CA ASP A 246 23.99 -11.85 -20.31
C ASP A 246 23.47 -13.15 -20.90
N THR A 247 24.23 -13.65 -21.86
CA THR A 247 24.17 -15.00 -22.43
C THR A 247 24.62 -16.05 -21.40
N THR A 248 24.04 -16.05 -20.20
CA THR A 248 24.27 -17.10 -19.20
C THR A 248 23.14 -18.10 -19.25
N GLU A 249 23.24 -19.07 -20.16
CA GLU A 249 22.41 -20.26 -20.16
C GLU A 249 22.69 -21.08 -18.88
N GLY A 250 21.72 -21.17 -17.95
CA GLY A 250 21.83 -22.05 -16.78
C GLY A 250 20.89 -21.74 -15.61
N CYS A 251 20.96 -22.58 -14.56
CA CYS A 251 20.15 -22.48 -13.33
C CYS A 251 20.25 -21.12 -12.61
N ALA A 252 21.31 -20.33 -12.86
CA ALA A 252 21.53 -19.00 -12.28
C ALA A 252 20.43 -17.99 -12.68
N GLU A 253 19.80 -18.14 -13.85
CA GLU A 253 18.69 -17.29 -14.27
C GLU A 253 17.42 -17.51 -13.46
N ILE A 254 17.18 -18.73 -12.99
CA ILE A 254 15.98 -19.07 -12.23
C ILE A 254 16.09 -18.48 -10.82
N TRP A 255 17.29 -18.50 -10.24
CA TRP A 255 17.53 -18.01 -8.88
C TRP A 255 17.28 -16.50 -8.71
N LYS A 256 17.56 -15.65 -9.71
CA LYS A 256 17.23 -14.21 -9.65
C LYS A 256 15.71 -13.96 -9.58
N TRP A 257 14.93 -14.70 -10.37
CA TRP A 257 13.46 -14.59 -10.36
C TRP A 257 12.85 -15.19 -9.09
N ILE A 258 13.42 -16.27 -8.57
CA ILE A 258 13.03 -16.83 -7.27
C ILE A 258 13.31 -15.81 -6.15
N ALA A 259 14.51 -15.22 -6.11
CA ALA A 259 14.87 -14.23 -5.09
C ALA A 259 13.93 -13.02 -5.12
N LEU A 260 13.63 -12.51 -6.31
CA LEU A 260 12.65 -11.45 -6.51
C LEU A 260 11.26 -11.88 -6.04
N GLY A 261 10.80 -13.07 -6.43
CA GLY A 261 9.53 -13.64 -6.00
C GLY A 261 9.42 -13.84 -4.49
N VAL A 262 10.51 -14.18 -3.80
CA VAL A 262 10.56 -14.32 -2.34
C VAL A 262 10.42 -12.95 -1.65
N VAL A 263 11.14 -11.93 -2.12
CA VAL A 263 11.05 -10.56 -1.56
C VAL A 263 9.63 -10.02 -1.74
N ILE A 264 9.08 -10.14 -2.94
CA ILE A 264 7.74 -9.67 -3.28
C ILE A 264 6.70 -10.47 -2.53
N GLY A 265 6.74 -11.79 -2.63
CA GLY A 265 5.78 -12.68 -2.00
C GLY A 265 5.80 -12.52 -0.48
N GLY A 266 6.98 -12.43 0.12
CA GLY A 266 7.14 -12.17 1.55
C GLY A 266 6.52 -10.84 1.97
N GLN A 267 6.82 -9.75 1.24
CA GLN A 267 6.22 -8.44 1.51
C GLN A 267 4.70 -8.49 1.37
N THR A 268 4.20 -9.01 0.25
CA THR A 268 2.77 -9.06 -0.06
C THR A 268 2.04 -9.87 0.99
N LEU A 269 2.60 -11.02 1.39
CA LEU A 269 2.04 -11.88 2.42
C LEU A 269 1.93 -11.13 3.75
N ALA A 270 3.04 -10.55 4.23
CA ALA A 270 3.08 -9.79 5.47
C ALA A 270 2.08 -8.62 5.45
N MET A 271 2.05 -7.84 4.36
CA MET A 271 1.13 -6.71 4.23
C MET A 271 -0.35 -7.13 4.17
N THR A 272 -0.67 -8.24 3.49
CA THR A 272 -2.06 -8.74 3.43
C THR A 272 -2.59 -9.20 4.78
N MET A 273 -1.72 -9.62 5.69
CA MET A 273 -2.06 -10.01 7.06
C MET A 273 -2.09 -8.79 7.98
N ALA A 274 -1.05 -7.96 7.95
CA ALA A 274 -0.86 -6.87 8.89
C ALA A 274 -1.99 -5.82 8.83
N VAL A 275 -2.40 -5.43 7.62
CA VAL A 275 -3.40 -4.35 7.42
C VAL A 275 -4.75 -4.67 8.06
N PRO A 276 -5.43 -5.78 7.70
CA PRO A 276 -6.73 -6.10 8.31
C PRO A 276 -6.60 -6.44 9.80
N SER A 277 -5.49 -7.07 10.24
CA SER A 277 -5.29 -7.33 11.67
C SER A 277 -5.14 -6.02 12.46
N ALA A 278 -4.43 -5.01 11.94
CA ALA A 278 -4.31 -3.70 12.58
C ALA A 278 -5.67 -3.00 12.71
N GLU A 279 -6.51 -3.06 11.68
CA GLU A 279 -7.87 -2.50 11.71
C GLU A 279 -8.76 -3.19 12.76
N VAL A 280 -8.72 -4.53 12.83
CA VAL A 280 -9.49 -5.29 13.82
C VAL A 280 -9.01 -4.97 15.24
N LEU A 281 -7.70 -4.92 15.46
CA LEU A 281 -7.12 -4.59 16.77
C LEU A 281 -7.50 -3.17 17.20
N LEU A 282 -7.47 -2.20 16.27
CA LEU A 282 -7.90 -0.84 16.55
C LEU A 282 -9.40 -0.79 16.89
N ALA A 283 -10.23 -1.53 16.17
CA ALA A 283 -11.67 -1.63 16.44
C ALA A 283 -11.96 -2.27 17.81
N GLU A 284 -11.23 -3.32 18.19
CA GLU A 284 -11.36 -3.99 19.49
C GLU A 284 -10.87 -3.12 20.66
N SER A 285 -9.94 -2.19 20.42
CA SER A 285 -9.45 -1.25 21.44
C SER A 285 -10.45 -0.14 21.78
N ALA A 286 -11.48 0.05 20.94
CA ALA A 286 -12.53 1.03 21.17
C ALA A 286 -13.52 0.50 22.23
N SER A 287 -13.95 1.39 23.13
CA SER A 287 -14.98 1.08 24.13
C SER A 287 -16.29 0.64 23.45
N SER A 288 -17.06 -0.23 24.10
CA SER A 288 -18.35 -0.74 23.61
C SER A 288 -19.49 0.30 23.50
N GLU A 289 -19.16 1.58 23.65
CA GLU A 289 -20.09 2.70 23.49
C GLU A 289 -20.44 2.92 22.01
N GLU A 290 -21.74 3.08 21.74
CA GLU A 290 -22.24 3.32 20.38
C GLU A 290 -21.62 4.58 19.77
N GLY A 291 -20.98 4.44 18.60
CA GLY A 291 -20.36 5.53 17.85
C GLY A 291 -18.90 5.86 18.21
N VAL A 292 -18.34 5.30 19.30
CA VAL A 292 -16.91 5.50 19.63
C VAL A 292 -16.00 4.70 18.68
N GLN A 293 -16.39 3.47 18.34
CA GLN A 293 -15.65 2.62 17.40
C GLN A 293 -15.49 3.28 16.02
N GLU A 294 -16.54 3.90 15.50
CA GLU A 294 -16.49 4.61 14.21
C GLU A 294 -15.51 5.79 14.26
N LYS A 295 -15.55 6.59 15.34
CA LYS A 295 -14.63 7.72 15.51
C LYS A 295 -13.17 7.25 15.59
N VAL A 296 -12.89 6.18 16.34
CA VAL A 296 -11.53 5.61 16.47
C VAL A 296 -11.04 5.12 15.11
N GLN A 297 -11.91 4.47 14.32
CA GLN A 297 -11.56 4.02 12.97
C GLN A 297 -11.27 5.21 12.03
N VAL A 298 -12.05 6.28 12.13
CA VAL A 298 -11.82 7.52 11.36
C VAL A 298 -10.46 8.13 11.71
N VAL A 299 -10.13 8.25 13.00
CA VAL A 299 -8.82 8.76 13.42
C VAL A 299 -7.70 7.82 12.98
N GLY A 300 -7.89 6.51 13.06
CA GLY A 300 -6.97 5.50 12.53
C GLY A 300 -6.67 5.74 11.05
N ASN A 301 -7.70 5.94 10.23
CA ASN A 301 -7.55 6.23 8.81
C ASN A 301 -6.83 7.56 8.53
N MET A 302 -7.02 8.58 9.37
CA MET A 302 -6.26 9.84 9.25
C MET A 302 -4.76 9.60 9.52
N VAL A 303 -4.45 8.81 10.55
CA VAL A 303 -3.08 8.49 10.96
C VAL A 303 -2.38 7.65 9.91
N THR A 304 -3.04 6.64 9.35
CA THR A 304 -2.48 5.84 8.25
C THR A 304 -2.31 6.68 6.98
N SER A 305 -3.25 7.58 6.68
CA SER A 305 -3.11 8.53 5.57
C SER A 305 -1.87 9.42 5.73
N LEU A 306 -1.65 10.00 6.92
CA LEU A 306 -0.45 10.77 7.21
C LEU A 306 0.83 9.92 7.03
N ALA A 307 0.85 8.72 7.60
CA ALA A 307 1.98 7.80 7.48
C ALA A 307 2.29 7.46 6.01
N SER A 308 1.27 7.30 5.18
CA SER A 308 1.41 6.99 3.75
C SER A 308 2.05 8.11 2.93
N VAL A 309 2.00 9.35 3.42
CA VAL A 309 2.68 10.50 2.80
C VAL A 309 4.10 10.61 3.31
N VAL A 310 4.28 10.50 4.63
CA VAL A 310 5.60 10.64 5.27
C VAL A 310 6.54 9.50 4.86
N GLY A 311 6.04 8.27 4.77
CA GLY A 311 6.80 7.08 4.43
C GLY A 311 7.59 7.21 3.13
N PRO A 312 6.93 7.45 1.97
CA PRO A 312 7.58 7.66 0.69
C PRO A 312 8.48 8.90 0.62
N VAL A 313 8.10 10.00 1.28
CA VAL A 313 8.90 11.24 1.28
C VAL A 313 10.25 11.02 1.97
N VAL A 314 10.23 10.50 3.20
CA VAL A 314 11.45 10.19 3.95
C VAL A 314 12.23 9.06 3.28
N GLY A 315 11.52 8.04 2.79
CA GLY A 315 12.10 6.92 2.07
C GLY A 315 12.82 7.32 0.79
N GLY A 316 12.25 8.25 0.02
CA GLY A 316 12.87 8.78 -1.19
C GLY A 316 14.15 9.56 -0.91
N VAL A 317 14.16 10.40 0.13
CA VAL A 317 15.37 11.14 0.54
C VAL A 317 16.46 10.18 1.02
N ALA A 318 16.11 9.22 1.88
CA ALA A 318 17.05 8.21 2.38
C ALA A 318 17.62 7.35 1.23
N TYR A 319 16.76 6.91 0.31
CA TYR A 319 17.17 6.13 -0.86
C TYR A 319 18.05 6.94 -1.82
N ALA A 320 17.66 8.18 -2.15
CA ALA A 320 18.45 9.05 -3.02
C ALA A 320 19.85 9.33 -2.44
N LYS A 321 19.96 9.52 -1.11
CA LYS A 321 21.24 9.66 -0.42
C LYS A 321 22.06 8.37 -0.52
N GLY A 322 21.45 7.21 -0.27
CA GLY A 322 22.09 5.90 -0.40
C GLY A 322 22.64 5.63 -1.80
N VAL A 323 21.91 6.03 -2.85
CA VAL A 323 22.39 5.94 -4.24
C VAL A 323 23.59 6.85 -4.48
N ARG A 324 23.56 8.11 -4.01
CA ARG A 324 24.67 9.07 -4.19
C ARG A 324 25.97 8.61 -3.51
N GLU A 325 25.87 7.99 -2.34
CA GLU A 325 27.02 7.51 -1.57
C GLU A 325 27.48 6.11 -2.00
N GLY A 326 26.76 5.44 -2.92
CA GLY A 326 27.05 4.08 -3.36
C GLY A 326 26.78 3.01 -2.29
N VAL A 327 25.84 3.29 -1.38
CA VAL A 327 25.40 2.44 -0.28
C VAL A 327 23.87 2.30 -0.34
N VAL A 328 23.37 1.72 -1.43
CA VAL A 328 21.92 1.57 -1.65
C VAL A 328 21.23 0.77 -0.52
N GLY A 329 21.95 -0.19 0.07
CA GLY A 329 21.48 -0.99 1.22
C GLY A 329 21.17 -0.17 2.48
N ALA A 330 21.74 1.02 2.62
CA ALA A 330 21.53 1.84 3.83
C ALA A 330 20.06 2.26 4.00
N ALA A 331 19.35 2.55 2.91
CA ALA A 331 17.93 2.92 2.96
C ALA A 331 17.05 1.73 3.39
N TRP A 332 17.43 0.51 3.02
CA TRP A 332 16.70 -0.70 3.39
C TRP A 332 16.93 -1.06 4.86
N TRP A 333 18.18 -1.00 5.31
CA TRP A 333 18.53 -1.45 6.67
C TRP A 333 18.29 -0.39 7.73
N PHE A 334 18.74 0.86 7.52
CA PHE A 334 18.69 1.88 8.56
C PHE A 334 17.39 2.66 8.62
N TYR A 335 16.62 2.66 7.52
CA TYR A 335 15.28 3.24 7.54
C TYR A 335 14.22 2.15 7.64
N LEU A 336 14.03 1.32 6.61
CA LEU A 336 12.93 0.36 6.60
C LEU A 336 13.05 -0.72 7.69
N ALA A 337 14.21 -1.36 7.85
CA ALA A 337 14.37 -2.41 8.85
C ALA A 337 14.32 -1.87 10.28
N VAL A 338 14.91 -0.69 10.55
CA VAL A 338 14.80 -0.04 11.88
C VAL A 338 13.35 0.31 12.21
N VAL A 339 12.60 0.91 11.27
CA VAL A 339 11.19 1.22 11.50
C VAL A 339 10.36 -0.05 11.70
N ALA A 340 10.62 -1.11 10.93
CA ALA A 340 9.92 -2.39 11.09
C ALA A 340 10.24 -3.08 12.43
N ILE A 341 11.50 -3.06 12.87
CA ILE A 341 11.90 -3.59 14.19
C ILE A 341 11.28 -2.75 15.31
N ALA A 342 11.25 -1.41 15.15
CA ALA A 342 10.58 -0.53 16.10
C ALA A 342 9.07 -0.81 16.17
N ALA A 343 8.42 -1.07 15.02
CA ALA A 343 7.02 -1.47 14.98
C ALA A 343 6.78 -2.82 15.69
N ALA A 344 7.63 -3.81 15.44
CA ALA A 344 7.57 -5.11 16.11
C ALA A 344 7.77 -4.98 17.62
N GLY A 345 8.80 -4.24 18.05
CA GLY A 345 9.08 -3.98 19.46
C GLY A 345 7.96 -3.21 20.15
N TRP A 346 7.38 -2.21 19.48
CA TRP A 346 6.24 -1.46 19.98
C TRP A 346 5.01 -2.35 20.20
N CYS A 347 4.69 -3.21 19.23
CA CYS A 347 3.59 -4.16 19.33
C CYS A 347 3.77 -5.10 20.53
N ILE A 348 4.94 -5.72 20.66
CA ILE A 348 5.22 -6.68 21.74
C ILE A 348 5.16 -5.99 23.12
N CYS A 349 5.69 -4.77 23.25
CA CYS A 349 5.77 -4.10 24.55
C CYS A 349 4.45 -3.47 25.01
N PHE A 350 3.67 -2.89 24.10
CA PHE A 350 2.53 -2.04 24.47
C PHE A 350 1.20 -2.60 24.01
N GLN A 351 1.16 -3.33 22.90
CA GLN A 351 -0.10 -3.82 22.35
C GLN A 351 -0.55 -5.11 23.04
N GLY A 352 0.37 -6.02 23.38
CA GLY A 352 0.05 -7.23 24.16
C GLY A 352 -0.61 -6.94 25.52
N ARG A 353 -0.24 -5.84 26.17
CA ARG A 353 -0.79 -5.44 27.48
C ARG A 353 -2.23 -4.93 27.43
N VAL A 354 -2.68 -4.41 26.29
CA VAL A 354 -4.03 -3.85 26.13
C VAL A 354 -5.09 -4.96 26.05
N TYR A 355 -4.72 -6.15 25.56
CA TYR A 355 -5.65 -7.28 25.40
C TYR A 355 -5.59 -8.31 26.55
N GLU A 356 -4.61 -8.22 27.44
CA GLU A 356 -4.55 -9.01 28.68
C GLU A 356 -5.40 -8.43 29.81
N GLU A 357 -5.70 -7.12 29.77
CA GLU A 357 -6.65 -6.52 30.71
C GLU A 357 -8.09 -6.89 30.31
N PRO A 358 -8.87 -7.55 31.19
CA PRO A 358 -10.27 -7.77 30.92
C PRO A 358 -10.96 -6.42 30.66
N VAL A 359 -11.85 -6.40 29.67
CA VAL A 359 -12.87 -5.36 29.60
C VAL A 359 -13.64 -5.50 30.90
N ASP A 360 -13.50 -4.53 31.82
CA ASP A 360 -14.28 -4.52 33.04
C ASP A 360 -15.76 -4.56 32.66
N ASP A 361 -16.34 -5.76 32.72
CA ASP A 361 -17.78 -6.05 32.67
C ASP A 361 -18.50 -5.48 33.92
N GLU A 362 -17.88 -4.53 34.63
CA GLU A 362 -18.41 -3.88 35.81
C GLU A 362 -19.04 -2.53 35.44
N LYS A 363 -20.10 -2.62 34.62
CA LYS A 363 -21.26 -1.70 34.54
C LYS A 363 -22.17 -2.19 33.41
N ARG A 364 -22.78 -3.34 33.63
CA ARG A 364 -23.90 -3.84 32.82
C ARG A 364 -25.22 -3.71 33.57
#